data_AF-A0A1F6W1V4-F1
#
_entry.id   AF-A0A1F6W1V4-F1
#
_cell.length_a   1.000
_cell.length_b   1.000
_cell.length_c   1.000
_cell.angle_alpha   90.00
_cell.angle_beta   90.00
_cell.angle_gamma   90.00
#
_symmetry.space_group_name_H-M   'P 1'
#
loop_
_entity.id
_entity.type
_entity.pdbx_description
1 polymer ?
#
loop_
_entity_poly.entity_id
_entity_poly.type
_entity_poly.pdbx_seq_one_letter_code
_entity_poly.pdbx_strand_id
1 'polypeptide(L)' 'MGHILFLIWYMIAILPFLIFIEGFQMFKDFMKKRNIEVTWLHYIVIILSILVIILWLGGDR' A
#
# COMPACT_ATOMS: atom_id res chain seq x y z
N MET A 1 -9.79 -18.15 22.76
CA MET A 1 -8.91 -18.51 21.61
C MET A 1 -9.40 -17.92 20.28
N GLY A 2 -10.69 -17.99 19.93
CA GLY A 2 -11.20 -17.44 18.64
C GLY A 2 -11.03 -15.92 18.44
N HIS A 3 -11.15 -15.10 19.50
CA HIS A 3 -10.94 -13.64 19.41
C HIS A 3 -9.52 -13.24 19.02
N ILE A 4 -8.51 -14.01 19.44
CA ILE A 4 -7.09 -13.73 19.13
C ILE A 4 -6.82 -14.02 17.65
N LEU A 5 -7.35 -15.13 17.13
CA LEU A 5 -7.28 -15.47 15.71
C LEU A 5 -7.95 -14.41 14.82
N PHE A 6 -9.11 -13.89 15.24
CA PHE A 6 -9.80 -12.81 14.51
C PHE A 6 -8.98 -11.52 14.47
N LEU A 7 -8.35 -11.14 15.60
CA LEU A 7 -7.53 -9.94 15.69
C LEU A 7 -6.27 -10.04 14.83
N ILE A 8 -5.65 -11.22 14.79
CA ILE A 8 -4.51 -11.51 13.92
C ILE A 8 -4.92 -11.43 12.44
N TRP A 9 -6.07 -12.02 12.07
CA TRP A 9 -6.60 -11.91 10.71
C TRP A 9 -6.91 -10.46 10.32
N TYR A 10 -7.47 -9.68 11.23
CA TYR A 10 -7.71 -8.25 11.01
C TYR A 10 -6.39 -7.49 10.80
N MET A 11 -5.37 -7.76 11.62
CA MET A 11 -4.06 -7.13 11.48
C MET A 11 -3.33 -7.51 10.20
N ILE A 12 -3.48 -8.76 9.73
CA ILE A 12 -2.79 -9.23 8.52
C ILE A 12 -3.55 -8.82 7.26
N ALA A 13 -4.88 -8.89 7.26
CA ALA A 13 -5.67 -8.64 6.06
C ALA A 13 -6.07 -7.17 5.95
N ILE A 14 -6.62 -6.56 7.00
CA ILE A 14 -7.30 -5.25 6.91
C ILE A 14 -6.34 -4.09 7.17
N LEU A 15 -5.45 -4.23 8.15
CA LEU A 15 -4.48 -3.18 8.49
C LEU A 15 -3.60 -2.75 7.30
N PRO A 16 -3.07 -3.65 6.46
CA PRO A 16 -2.23 -3.24 5.33
C PRO A 16 -3.02 -2.44 4.29
N PHE A 17 -4.30 -2.77 4.06
CA PHE A 17 -5.15 -1.98 3.16
C PHE A 17 -5.43 -0.59 3.71
N LEU A 18 -5.68 -0.46 5.02
CA LEU A 18 -5.89 0.85 5.65
C LEU A 18 -4.63 1.73 5.55
N ILE A 19 -3.47 1.16 5.88
CA ILE A 19 -2.17 1.85 5.75
C ILE A 19 -1.93 2.27 4.28
N PHE A 20 -2.29 1.41 3.33
CA PHE A 20 -2.15 1.72 1.91
C PHE A 20 -3.02 2.91 1.48
N ILE A 21 -4.29 2.94 1.92
CA ILE A 21 -5.22 4.03 1.58
C ILE A 21 -4.75 5.37 2.17
N GLU A 22 -4.37 5.38 3.45
CA GLU A 22 -3.86 6.60 4.10
C GLU A 22 -2.55 7.06 3.47
N GLY A 23 -1.62 6.14 3.20
CA GLY A 23 -0.37 6.44 2.51
C GLY A 23 -0.59 7.01 1.11
N PHE A 24 -1.58 6.49 0.39
CA PHE A 24 -1.94 6.99 -0.94
C PHE A 24 -2.57 8.38 -0.91
N GLN A 25 -3.43 8.67 0.07
CA GLN A 25 -3.96 10.03 0.27
C GLN A 25 -2.84 11.01 0.60
N MET A 26 -1.94 10.66 1.51
CA MET A 26 -0.79 11.50 1.86
C MET A 26 0.13 11.74 0.65
N PHE A 27 0.35 10.73 -0.19
CA PHE A 27 1.09 10.87 -1.44
C PHE A 27 0.41 11.85 -2.41
N LYS A 28 -0.89 11.72 -2.62
CA LYS A 28 -1.66 12.68 -3.46
C LYS A 28 -1.55 14.11 -2.92
N ASP A 29 -1.68 14.29 -1.61
CA ASP A 29 -1.59 15.60 -0.98
C ASP A 29 -0.18 16.19 -1.10
N PHE A 30 0.86 15.38 -0.96
CA PHE A 30 2.25 15.78 -1.18
C PHE A 30 2.49 16.23 -2.63
N MET A 31 2.00 15.47 -3.61
CA MET A 31 2.14 15.79 -5.03
C MET A 31 1.37 17.09 -5.37
N LYS A 32 0.15 17.22 -4.85
CA LYS A 32 -0.65 18.45 -4.98
C LYS A 32 0.05 19.66 -4.37
N LYS A 33 0.68 19.51 -3.20
CA LYS A 33 1.47 20.58 -2.56
C LYS A 33 2.67 21.02 -3.42
N ARG A 34 3.21 20.12 -4.24
CA ARG A 34 4.30 20.40 -5.18
C ARG A 34 3.84 20.90 -6.54
N ASN A 35 2.54 21.09 -6.75
CA ASN A 35 1.94 21.45 -8.04
C ASN A 35 2.26 20.41 -9.14
N ILE A 36 2.47 19.15 -8.75
CA ILE A 36 2.70 18.04 -9.68
C ILE A 36 1.36 17.34 -9.86
N GLU A 37 0.84 17.36 -11.09
CA GLU A 37 -0.37 16.62 -11.42
C GLU A 37 -0.09 15.11 -11.34
N VAL A 38 -0.89 14.41 -10.55
CA VAL A 38 -0.83 12.96 -10.44
C VAL A 38 -1.43 12.36 -11.71
N THR A 39 -0.59 12.13 -12.71
CA THR A 39 -0.97 11.46 -13.96
C THR A 39 -1.06 9.94 -13.78
N TRP A 40 -1.70 9.24 -14.73
CA TRP A 40 -1.86 7.78 -14.72
C TRP A 40 -0.53 7.02 -14.61
N LEU A 41 0.58 7.60 -15.10
CA LEU A 41 1.93 7.06 -14.95
C LEU A 41 2.36 6.90 -13.48
N HIS A 42 1.97 7.81 -12.60
CA HIS A 42 2.30 7.71 -11.17
C HIS A 42 1.62 6.50 -10.52
N TYR A 43 0.39 6.19 -10.92
CA TYR A 43 -0.32 4.99 -10.45
C TYR A 43 0.38 3.72 -10.94
N ILE A 44 0.86 3.71 -12.19
CA ILE A 44 1.63 2.59 -12.74
C ILE A 44 2.93 2.40 -11.95
N VAL A 45 3.66 3.47 -11.65
CA VAL A 45 4.90 3.39 -10.84
C VAL A 45 4.61 2.84 -9.44
N ILE A 46 3.52 3.28 -8.79
CA ILE A 46 3.12 2.76 -7.47
C ILE A 46 2.81 1.26 -7.54
N ILE A 47 2.02 0.83 -8.53
CA ILE A 47 1.66 -0.59 -8.73
C ILE A 47 2.92 -1.43 -9.02
N LEU A 48 3.80 -0.96 -9.90
CA LEU A 48 5.07 -1.64 -10.20
C LEU A 48 5.96 -1.73 -8.96
N SER A 49 6.03 -0.69 -8.15
CA SER A 49 6.83 -0.69 -6.90
C SER A 49 6.28 -1.72 -5.91
N ILE A 50 4.95 -1.80 -5.75
CA ILE A 50 4.30 -2.82 -4.91
C ILE A 50 4.57 -4.22 -5.47
N LEU A 51 4.44 -4.40 -6.79
CA LEU A 51 4.67 -5.68 -7.45
C LEU A 51 6.12 -6.15 -7.25
N VAL A 52 7.09 -5.24 -7.37
CA VAL A 52 8.52 -5.53 -7.10
C VAL A 52 8.72 -5.92 -5.64
N ILE A 53 8.10 -5.22 -4.69
CA ILE A 53 8.18 -5.57 -3.27
C ILE A 53 7.56 -6.95 -3.01
N ILE A 54 6.40 -7.25 -3.60
CA ILE A 54 5.75 -8.57 -3.47
C ILE A 54 6.62 -9.66 -4.08
N LEU A 55 7.16 -9.44 -5.29
CA LEU A 55 8.06 -10.37 -5.96
C LEU A 55 9.37 -10.54 -5.19
N TRP A 56 9.87 -9.50 -4.53
CA TRP A 56 11.07 -9.58 -3.69
C TRP A 56 10.81 -10.35 -2.40
N LEU A 57 9.66 -10.11 -1.75
CA LEU A 57 9.27 -10.81 -0.53
C LEU A 57 8.84 -12.27 -0.79
N GLY A 58 8.27 -12.54 -1.96
CA GLY A 58 7.86 -13.87 -2.40
C GLY A 58 8.92 -14.61 -3.21
N GLY A 59 9.99 -13.93 -3.61
CA GLY A 59 11.06 -14.42 -4.47
C GLY A 59 12.40 -14.41 -3.76
N ASP A 60 12.45 -14.95 -2.55
CA ASP A 60 13.54 -15.84 -2.12
C ASP A 60 13.05 -16.74 -0.99
N ARG A 61 12.16 -17.67 -1.38
CA ARG A 61 12.23 -19.12 -1.12
C ARG A 61 11.55 -19.86 -2.26
#